data_AF-A0A849WYJ7-F1
#
_entry.id   AF-A0A849WYJ7-F1
#
_cell.length_a   1.000
_cell.length_b   1.000
_cell.length_c   1.000
_cell.angle_alpha   90.00
_cell.angle_beta   90.00
_cell.angle_gamma   90.00
#
_symmetry.space_group_name_H-M   'P 1'
#
loop_
_entity.id
_entity.type
_entity.pdbx_description
1 polymer ?
#
loop_
_entity_poly.entity_id
_entity_poly.type
_entity_poly.pdbx_seq_one_letter_code
_entity_poly.pdbx_strand_id
1 'polypeptide(L)'
;MEAKLSLWDRLARPIGSALIVLFSVVCVWLTFGFQVAENRASFWDRVLALPTTAENYFFDIRATTQFKTDQREENLVVVKLDEDALEAVGRWPWTRLKVAGLLDRLHSYGARAVALDVIFPEPESDAADGALAASIARFQEGDAGRAVIIGYGLALDVEDGAPEVPVDLGFSVVNGNIGNQTISGFRHVHRQNFVA
;
A
#
# COMPACT_ATOMS: atom_id res chain seq x y z
N MET A 1 49.76 -2.19 -59.73
CA MET A 1 48.97 -1.04 -59.24
C MET A 1 48.74 -1.26 -57.75
N GLU A 2 49.77 -1.02 -56.93
CA GLU A 2 49.68 -1.26 -55.48
C GLU A 2 49.62 0.10 -54.77
N ALA A 3 48.48 0.39 -54.15
CA ALA A 3 48.30 1.59 -53.36
C ALA A 3 49.19 1.49 -52.10
N LYS A 4 50.23 2.34 -52.03
CA LYS A 4 51.03 2.56 -50.83
C LYS A 4 50.12 3.13 -49.73
N LEU A 5 49.54 2.24 -48.92
CA LEU A 5 48.89 2.61 -47.66
C LEU A 5 49.90 3.38 -46.81
N SER A 6 49.55 4.61 -46.48
CA SER A 6 50.37 5.55 -45.70
C SER A 6 50.69 4.94 -44.33
N LEU A 7 51.93 5.11 -43.87
CA LEU A 7 52.40 4.66 -42.55
C LEU A 7 51.47 5.11 -41.40
N TRP A 8 50.75 6.22 -41.59
CA TRP A 8 49.76 6.73 -40.64
C TRP A 8 48.51 5.87 -40.50
N ASP A 9 48.03 5.22 -41.57
CA ASP A 9 46.89 4.30 -41.49
C ASP A 9 47.23 3.01 -40.74
N ARG A 10 48.49 2.56 -40.85
CA ARG A 10 48.98 1.37 -40.13
C ARG A 10 49.19 1.64 -38.65
N LEU A 11 49.46 2.89 -38.26
CA LEU A 11 49.69 3.28 -36.88
C LEU A 11 48.40 3.76 -36.17
N ALA A 12 47.56 4.55 -36.84
CA ALA A 12 46.38 5.16 -36.22
C ALA A 12 45.26 4.16 -35.94
N ARG A 13 45.05 3.15 -36.81
CA ARG A 13 44.01 2.12 -36.64
C ARG A 13 44.19 1.25 -35.39
N PRO A 14 45.37 0.68 -35.09
CA PRO A 14 45.57 -0.12 -33.88
C PRO A 14 45.54 0.73 -32.60
N ILE A 15 45.98 1.99 -32.66
CA ILE A 15 45.90 2.91 -31.52
C ILE A 15 44.43 3.22 -31.19
N GLY A 16 43.62 3.51 -32.22
CA GLY A 16 42.18 3.77 -32.04
C GLY A 16 41.43 2.57 -31.47
N SER A 17 41.68 1.36 -32.00
CA SER A 17 41.05 0.14 -31.46
C SER A 17 41.53 -0.17 -30.04
N ALA A 18 42.81 0.03 -29.74
CA ALA A 18 43.34 -0.15 -28.38
C ALA A 18 42.69 0.81 -27.38
N LEU A 19 42.44 2.07 -27.78
CA LEU A 19 41.75 3.05 -26.93
C LEU A 19 40.29 2.66 -26.67
N ILE A 20 39.56 2.17 -27.70
CA ILE A 20 38.17 1.72 -27.54
C ILE A 20 38.09 0.48 -26.64
N VAL A 21 39.02 -0.47 -26.79
CA VAL A 21 39.08 -1.66 -25.94
C VAL A 21 39.44 -1.27 -24.51
N LEU A 22 40.40 -0.38 -24.30
CA LEU A 22 40.76 0.13 -22.97
C LEU A 22 39.57 0.83 -22.31
N PHE A 23 38.88 1.70 -23.05
CA PHE A 23 37.69 2.39 -22.57
C PHE A 23 36.58 1.41 -22.19
N SER A 24 36.32 0.40 -23.04
CA SER A 24 35.35 -0.66 -22.76
C SER A 24 35.71 -1.47 -21.51
N VAL A 25 36.99 -1.83 -21.34
CA VAL A 25 37.48 -2.56 -20.15
C VAL A 25 37.33 -1.71 -18.90
N VAL A 26 37.63 -0.41 -18.96
CA VAL A 26 37.43 0.52 -17.84
C VAL A 26 35.94 0.66 -17.51
N CYS A 27 35.06 0.79 -18.51
CA CYS A 27 33.62 0.82 -18.28
C CYS A 27 33.11 -0.47 -17.61
N VAL A 28 33.54 -1.64 -18.08
CA VAL A 28 33.17 -2.93 -17.48
C VAL A 28 33.74 -3.03 -16.05
N TRP A 29 34.98 -2.61 -15.83
CA TRP A 29 35.60 -2.62 -14.49
C TRP A 29 34.90 -1.68 -13.52
N LEU A 30 34.47 -0.50 -13.99
CA LEU A 30 33.66 0.42 -13.20
C LEU A 30 32.31 -0.20 -12.86
N THR A 31 31.61 -0.81 -13.83
CA THR A 31 30.34 -1.51 -13.57
C THR A 31 30.51 -2.62 -12.53
N PHE A 32 31.53 -3.47 -12.66
CA PHE A 32 31.82 -4.51 -11.66
C PHE A 32 32.24 -3.90 -10.30
N GLY A 33 32.98 -2.80 -10.30
CA GLY A 33 33.35 -2.07 -9.09
C GLY A 33 32.13 -1.51 -8.36
N PHE A 34 31.15 -0.98 -9.09
CA PHE A 34 29.86 -0.54 -8.54
C PHE A 34 29.02 -1.71 -8.03
N GLN A 35 29.02 -2.85 -8.73
CA GLN A 35 28.21 -4.02 -8.38
C GLN A 35 28.80 -4.84 -7.21
N VAL A 36 30.13 -4.85 -7.05
CA VAL A 36 30.81 -5.46 -5.89
C VAL A 36 30.87 -4.51 -4.68
N ALA A 37 30.70 -3.20 -4.89
CA ALA A 37 30.61 -2.20 -3.83
C ALA A 37 29.23 -2.17 -3.14
N GLU A 38 28.25 -2.94 -3.61
CA GLU A 38 26.91 -3.07 -3.00
C GLU A 38 26.95 -3.58 -1.54
N ASN A 39 28.11 -4.03 -1.04
CA ASN A 39 28.32 -4.45 0.34
C ASN A 39 29.35 -3.61 1.14
N ARG A 40 29.69 -2.39 0.68
CA ARG A 40 30.47 -1.43 1.46
C ARG A 40 29.82 -0.05 1.42
N ALA A 41 29.23 0.34 2.55
CA ALA A 41 28.68 1.67 2.83
C ALA A 41 29.69 2.78 2.53
N SER A 42 29.69 3.28 1.30
CA SER A 42 30.77 4.08 0.74
C SER A 42 30.15 5.27 0.03
N PHE A 43 30.62 6.47 0.40
CA PHE A 43 30.48 7.80 -0.23
C PHE A 43 29.29 8.04 -1.18
N TRP A 44 29.16 7.25 -2.24
CA TRP A 44 28.02 7.20 -3.15
C TRP A 44 26.67 7.04 -2.45
N ASP A 45 26.55 6.28 -1.35
CA ASP A 45 25.30 6.23 -0.57
C ASP A 45 24.94 7.59 0.02
N ARG A 46 25.93 8.36 0.48
CA ARG A 46 25.71 9.72 1.00
C ARG A 46 25.35 10.69 -0.11
N VAL A 47 25.99 10.54 -1.27
CA VAL A 47 25.71 11.37 -2.45
C VAL A 47 24.29 11.10 -2.97
N LEU A 48 23.88 9.83 -3.04
CA LEU A 48 22.53 9.42 -3.45
C LEU A 48 21.47 9.69 -2.37
N ALA A 49 21.85 9.77 -1.11
CA ALA A 49 20.96 10.18 -0.02
C ALA A 49 20.65 11.68 0.00
N LEU A 50 21.45 12.53 -0.66
CA LEU A 50 21.17 13.98 -0.73
C LEU A 50 19.84 14.27 -1.44
N PRO A 51 19.56 13.71 -2.64
CA PRO A 51 18.23 13.77 -3.26
C PRO A 51 17.12 13.26 -2.34
N THR A 52 17.30 12.11 -1.68
CA THR A 52 16.29 11.53 -0.78
C THR A 52 16.02 12.42 0.43
N THR A 53 17.06 13.04 0.99
CA THR A 53 16.92 13.94 2.14
C THR A 53 16.20 15.23 1.73
N ALA A 54 16.53 15.78 0.56
CA ALA A 54 15.82 16.92 0.01
C ALA A 54 14.35 16.57 -0.26
N GLU A 55 14.08 15.42 -0.87
CA GLU A 55 12.73 14.92 -1.12
C GLU A 55 11.95 14.74 0.17
N ASN A 56 12.52 14.12 1.20
CA ASN A 56 11.88 13.96 2.51
C ASN A 56 11.58 15.32 3.16
N TYR A 57 12.48 16.29 3.05
CA TYR A 57 12.27 17.63 3.56
C TYR A 57 11.13 18.35 2.82
N PHE A 58 11.09 18.25 1.48
CA PHE A 58 9.98 18.78 0.69
C PHE A 58 8.66 18.07 1.02
N PHE A 59 8.71 16.76 1.23
CA PHE A 59 7.57 15.97 1.68
C PHE A 59 7.05 16.47 3.02
N ASP A 60 7.92 16.67 4.02
CA ASP A 60 7.54 17.16 5.34
C ASP A 60 6.93 18.57 5.29
N ILE A 61 7.52 19.48 4.50
CA ILE A 61 6.94 20.82 4.30
C ILE A 61 5.55 20.70 3.67
N ARG A 62 5.42 19.92 2.60
CA ARG A 62 4.14 19.76 1.91
C ARG A 62 3.10 19.09 2.80
N ALA A 63 3.49 18.07 3.55
CA ALA A 63 2.62 17.36 4.48
C ALA A 63 2.16 18.28 5.61
N THR A 64 3.05 19.04 6.24
CA THR A 64 2.70 19.97 7.33
C THR A 64 1.87 21.16 6.86
N THR A 65 2.02 21.58 5.59
CA THR A 65 1.20 22.66 5.01
C THR A 65 -0.16 22.19 4.51
N GLN A 66 -0.27 20.96 3.99
CA GLN A 66 -1.55 20.38 3.55
C GLN A 66 -2.37 19.80 4.70
N PHE A 67 -1.73 19.12 5.65
CA PHE A 67 -2.40 18.51 6.79
C PHE A 67 -2.36 19.44 7.99
N LYS A 68 -3.47 20.13 8.24
CA LYS A 68 -3.68 20.91 9.46
C LYS A 68 -3.72 19.96 10.66
N THR A 69 -2.65 19.91 11.44
CA THR A 69 -2.50 18.97 12.56
C THR A 69 -3.24 19.42 13.84
N ASP A 70 -3.78 20.64 13.84
CA ASP A 70 -4.49 21.25 14.96
C ASP A 70 -5.96 20.83 15.04
N GLN A 71 -6.53 20.31 13.95
CA GLN A 71 -7.91 19.81 13.91
C GLN A 71 -7.95 18.33 14.31
N ARG A 72 -8.12 18.07 15.60
CA ARG A 72 -8.47 16.73 16.09
C ARG A 72 -9.98 16.57 16.04
N GLU A 73 -10.43 15.61 15.23
CA GLU A 73 -11.84 15.20 15.20
C GLU A 73 -12.16 14.40 16.47
N GLU A 74 -12.95 14.97 17.37
CA GLU A 74 -13.29 14.33 18.66
C GLU A 74 -14.11 13.04 18.49
N ASN A 75 -14.78 12.88 17.33
CA ASN A 75 -15.61 11.73 17.01
C ASN A 75 -14.85 10.65 16.21
N LEU A 76 -13.55 10.81 15.97
CA LEU A 76 -12.71 9.86 15.26
C LEU A 76 -11.74 9.19 16.23
N VAL A 77 -11.85 7.87 16.34
CA VAL A 77 -10.93 7.06 17.15
C VAL A 77 -10.18 6.09 16.25
N VAL A 78 -8.85 6.12 16.33
CA VAL A 78 -7.99 5.15 15.67
C VAL A 78 -7.62 4.06 16.66
N VAL A 79 -8.09 2.84 16.39
CA VAL A 79 -7.68 1.65 17.15
C VAL A 79 -6.41 1.11 16.51
N LYS A 80 -5.28 1.27 17.20
CA LYS A 80 -3.98 0.82 16.71
C LYS A 80 -3.76 -0.66 16.98
N LEU A 81 -3.13 -1.32 16.03
CA LEU A 81 -2.59 -2.67 16.19
C LEU A 81 -1.06 -2.54 16.20
N ASP A 82 -0.52 -2.34 17.39
CA ASP A 82 0.90 -2.12 17.66
C ASP A 82 1.43 -3.20 18.62
N GLU A 83 2.69 -3.08 19.02
CA GLU A 83 3.36 -4.02 19.91
C GLU A 83 2.62 -4.18 21.25
N ASP A 84 2.12 -3.09 21.81
CA ASP A 84 1.35 -3.08 23.07
C ASP A 84 0.03 -3.86 22.92
N ALA A 85 -0.67 -3.67 21.79
CA ALA A 85 -1.87 -4.44 21.48
C ALA A 85 -1.58 -5.94 21.30
N LEU A 86 -0.44 -6.29 20.68
CA LEU A 86 -0.02 -7.68 20.50
C LEU A 86 0.38 -8.35 21.81
N GLU A 87 1.00 -7.61 22.74
CA GLU A 87 1.30 -8.10 24.08
C GLU A 87 0.02 -8.35 24.88
N ALA A 88 -0.95 -7.45 24.80
CA ALA A 88 -2.20 -7.53 25.57
C ALA A 88 -3.21 -8.55 25.04
N VAL A 89 -3.39 -8.66 23.71
CA VAL A 89 -4.45 -9.47 23.07
C VAL A 89 -3.90 -10.75 22.44
N GLY A 90 -2.59 -10.79 22.20
CA GLY A 90 -1.87 -11.92 21.62
C GLY A 90 -1.43 -11.66 20.19
N ARG A 91 -0.66 -12.63 19.66
CA ARG A 91 0.01 -12.54 18.36
C ARG A 91 -0.97 -12.43 17.18
N TRP A 92 -0.61 -11.60 16.21
CA TRP A 92 -1.23 -11.52 14.88
C TRP A 92 -0.82 -12.71 13.98
N PRO A 93 -1.67 -13.21 13.06
CA PRO A 93 -3.05 -12.78 12.75
C PRO A 93 -4.06 -13.15 13.84
N TRP A 94 -4.95 -12.21 14.17
CA TRP A 94 -6.06 -12.50 15.09
C TRP A 94 -7.16 -13.28 14.39
N THR A 95 -7.79 -14.20 15.11
CA THR A 95 -8.94 -14.96 14.63
C THR A 95 -10.13 -14.03 14.39
N ARG A 96 -11.00 -14.36 13.43
CA ARG A 96 -12.23 -13.59 13.16
C ARG A 96 -13.18 -13.56 14.37
N LEU A 97 -13.09 -14.54 15.28
CA LEU A 97 -13.76 -14.48 16.59
C LEU A 97 -13.31 -13.30 17.44
N LYS A 98 -12.01 -13.00 17.48
CA LYS A 98 -11.48 -11.84 18.20
C LYS A 98 -11.94 -10.53 17.56
N VAL A 99 -11.93 -10.47 16.23
CA VAL A 99 -12.41 -9.30 15.48
C VAL A 99 -13.91 -9.07 15.71
N ALA A 100 -14.73 -10.13 15.70
CA ALA A 100 -16.15 -10.05 16.03
C ALA A 100 -16.38 -9.49 17.45
N GLY A 101 -15.63 -9.99 18.44
CA GLY A 101 -15.70 -9.47 19.80
C GLY A 101 -15.25 -8.01 19.93
N LEU A 102 -14.26 -7.58 19.13
CA LEU A 102 -13.86 -6.18 19.05
C LEU A 102 -14.99 -5.32 18.47
N LEU A 103 -15.62 -5.76 17.39
CA LEU A 103 -16.71 -5.04 16.75
C LEU A 103 -17.93 -4.90 17.67
N ASP A 104 -18.29 -5.96 18.39
CA ASP A 104 -19.37 -5.91 19.39
C ASP A 104 -19.07 -4.91 20.53
N ARG A 105 -17.80 -4.75 20.94
CA ARG A 105 -17.39 -3.74 21.92
C ARG A 105 -17.43 -2.33 21.35
N LEU A 106 -17.00 -2.14 20.11
CA LEU A 106 -17.09 -0.83 19.45
C LEU A 106 -18.55 -0.40 19.30
N HIS A 107 -19.45 -1.35 19.00
CA HIS A 107 -20.89 -1.11 19.02
C HIS A 107 -21.38 -0.64 20.39
N SER A 108 -20.98 -1.33 21.47
CA SER A 108 -21.41 -0.96 22.83
C SER A 108 -20.86 0.39 23.30
N TYR A 109 -19.71 0.82 22.78
CA TYR A 109 -19.17 2.17 22.98
C TYR A 109 -19.83 3.25 22.12
N GLY A 110 -20.82 2.90 21.30
CA GLY A 110 -21.60 3.86 20.52
C GLY A 110 -20.95 4.28 19.21
N ALA A 111 -20.00 3.50 18.68
CA ALA A 111 -19.44 3.75 17.35
C ALA A 111 -20.55 3.78 16.30
N ARG A 112 -20.56 4.82 15.45
CA ARG A 112 -21.48 4.93 14.31
C ARG A 112 -20.93 4.23 13.08
N ALA A 113 -19.64 4.37 12.82
CA ALA A 113 -18.98 3.69 11.72
C ALA A 113 -17.68 3.06 12.20
N VAL A 114 -17.37 1.88 11.69
CA VAL A 114 -16.09 1.18 11.94
C VAL A 114 -15.46 0.84 10.60
N ALA A 115 -14.26 1.33 10.35
CA ALA A 115 -13.46 0.92 9.20
C ALA A 115 -12.37 -0.06 9.66
N LEU A 116 -12.38 -1.25 9.07
CA LEU A 116 -11.39 -2.28 9.29
C LEU A 116 -10.34 -2.21 8.18
N ASP A 117 -9.14 -1.75 8.54
CA ASP A 117 -7.95 -1.84 7.69
C ASP A 117 -7.27 -3.21 7.85
N VAL A 118 -8.05 -4.27 7.59
CA VAL A 118 -7.63 -5.66 7.66
C VAL A 118 -8.27 -6.39 6.49
N ILE A 119 -7.48 -7.22 5.82
CA ILE A 119 -7.96 -8.11 4.76
C ILE A 119 -8.16 -9.52 5.29
N PHE A 120 -9.20 -10.18 4.80
CA PHE A 120 -9.59 -11.53 5.18
C PHE A 120 -9.59 -12.46 3.96
N PRO A 121 -8.41 -12.76 3.38
CA PRO A 121 -8.30 -13.33 2.04
C PRO A 121 -8.76 -14.79 1.93
N GLU A 122 -8.74 -15.54 3.03
CA GLU A 122 -9.07 -16.97 3.04
C GLU A 122 -10.09 -17.28 4.16
N PRO A 123 -11.03 -18.21 3.95
CA PRO A 123 -11.95 -18.65 5.02
C PRO A 123 -11.17 -19.28 6.18
N GLU A 124 -11.64 -19.07 7.41
CA GLU A 124 -10.96 -19.55 8.63
C GLU A 124 -11.70 -20.78 9.16
N SER A 125 -12.99 -20.61 9.44
CA SER A 125 -13.91 -21.69 9.79
C SER A 125 -15.34 -21.16 9.78
N ASP A 126 -16.33 -22.00 9.51
CA ASP A 126 -17.74 -21.62 9.53
C ASP A 126 -18.16 -20.91 10.83
N ALA A 127 -17.58 -21.33 11.96
CA ALA A 127 -17.86 -20.74 13.26
C ALA A 127 -17.27 -19.33 13.40
N ALA A 128 -16.00 -19.14 13.00
CA ALA A 128 -15.32 -17.85 13.11
C ALA A 128 -15.87 -16.83 12.09
N ASP A 129 -16.08 -17.27 10.86
CA ASP A 129 -16.59 -16.45 9.76
C ASP A 129 -18.04 -16.06 10.03
N GLY A 130 -18.86 -17.02 10.49
CA GLY A 130 -20.24 -16.78 10.90
C GLY A 130 -20.36 -15.83 12.10
N ALA A 131 -19.45 -15.91 13.07
CA ALA A 131 -19.43 -15.00 14.22
C ALA A 131 -19.12 -13.55 13.81
N LEU A 132 -18.16 -13.34 12.91
CA LEU A 132 -17.84 -12.02 12.38
C LEU A 132 -19.00 -11.46 11.56
N ALA A 133 -19.56 -12.25 10.65
CA ALA A 133 -20.72 -11.84 9.87
C ALA A 133 -21.91 -11.45 10.76
N ALA A 134 -22.20 -12.25 11.80
CA ALA A 134 -23.27 -11.95 12.74
C ALA A 134 -23.00 -10.69 13.58
N SER A 135 -21.74 -10.42 13.94
CA SER A 135 -21.36 -9.18 14.64
C SER A 135 -21.52 -7.95 13.74
N ILE A 136 -21.17 -8.06 12.45
CA ILE A 136 -21.40 -6.99 11.47
C ILE A 136 -22.88 -6.70 11.32
N ALA A 137 -23.72 -7.73 11.18
CA ALA A 137 -25.16 -7.57 11.09
C ALA A 137 -25.72 -6.86 12.34
N ARG A 138 -25.34 -7.32 13.54
CA ARG A 138 -25.74 -6.67 14.81
C ARG A 138 -25.27 -5.22 14.91
N PHE A 139 -24.06 -4.91 14.43
CA PHE A 139 -23.55 -3.54 14.44
C PHE A 139 -24.40 -2.62 13.58
N GLN A 140 -24.91 -3.12 12.45
CA GLN A 140 -25.73 -2.37 11.51
C GLN A 140 -27.21 -2.30 11.91
N GLU A 141 -27.66 -3.21 12.78
CA GLU A 141 -29.03 -3.22 13.30
C GLU A 141 -29.30 -1.99 14.20
N GLY A 142 -30.46 -1.35 13.97
CA GLY A 142 -31.06 -0.36 14.89
C GLY A 142 -30.98 1.11 14.48
N ASP A 143 -29.95 1.56 13.75
CA ASP A 143 -29.84 2.96 13.30
C ASP A 143 -29.38 3.02 11.84
N ALA A 144 -30.11 3.75 10.99
CA ALA A 144 -29.87 3.87 9.55
C ALA A 144 -28.51 4.50 9.19
N GLY A 145 -27.78 5.02 10.17
CA GLY A 145 -26.44 5.56 10.01
C GLY A 145 -25.28 4.62 10.39
N ARG A 146 -25.53 3.39 10.86
CA ARG A 146 -24.44 2.49 11.27
C ARG A 146 -23.83 1.70 10.12
N ALA A 147 -22.50 1.68 10.03
CA ALA A 147 -21.78 1.00 8.96
C ALA A 147 -20.48 0.34 9.43
N VAL A 148 -20.18 -0.83 8.86
CA VAL A 148 -18.86 -1.46 8.94
C VAL A 148 -18.25 -1.46 7.55
N ILE A 149 -17.04 -0.92 7.42
CA ILE A 149 -16.31 -0.73 6.18
C ILE A 149 -15.12 -1.69 6.23
N ILE A 150 -14.91 -2.47 5.17
CA ILE A 150 -13.77 -3.37 5.02
C ILE A 150 -13.07 -3.02 3.72
N GLY A 151 -11.74 -2.84 3.77
CA GLY A 151 -10.96 -2.21 2.70
C GLY A 151 -11.05 -2.89 1.33
N TYR A 152 -11.18 -4.22 1.27
CA TYR A 152 -11.27 -4.97 0.02
C TYR A 152 -12.03 -6.29 0.21
N GLY A 153 -13.05 -6.53 -0.61
CA GLY A 153 -13.54 -7.86 -0.95
C GLY A 153 -13.30 -8.06 -2.45
N LEU A 154 -12.49 -9.05 -2.83
CA LEU A 154 -12.46 -9.52 -4.22
C LEU A 154 -13.75 -10.30 -4.43
N ALA A 155 -14.83 -9.63 -4.85
CA ALA A 155 -16.00 -10.32 -5.36
C ALA A 155 -15.60 -10.96 -6.70
N LEU A 156 -15.34 -12.26 -6.71
CA LEU A 156 -15.07 -13.01 -7.94
C LEU A 156 -16.37 -13.35 -8.69
N ASP A 157 -17.51 -13.32 -8.01
CA ASP A 157 -18.83 -13.49 -8.60
C ASP A 157 -19.47 -12.12 -8.90
N VAL A 158 -19.44 -11.78 -10.18
CA VAL A 158 -19.91 -10.50 -10.76
C VAL A 158 -21.44 -10.35 -10.72
N GLU A 159 -22.18 -11.37 -10.30
CA GLU A 159 -23.66 -11.31 -10.29
C GLU A 159 -24.23 -10.48 -9.12
N ASP A 160 -23.52 -10.38 -7.99
CA ASP A 160 -23.97 -9.63 -6.78
C ASP A 160 -22.99 -8.53 -6.32
N GLY A 161 -22.02 -8.16 -7.17
CA GLY A 161 -21.08 -7.07 -6.89
C GLY A 161 -21.77 -5.71 -6.82
N ALA A 162 -21.34 -4.86 -5.88
CA ALA A 162 -21.70 -3.44 -5.91
C ALA A 162 -21.40 -2.86 -7.31
N PRO A 163 -22.24 -1.98 -7.87
CA PRO A 163 -22.02 -1.43 -9.20
C PRO A 163 -20.61 -0.86 -9.29
N GLU A 164 -19.90 -1.16 -10.39
CA GLU A 164 -18.53 -0.70 -10.66
C GLU A 164 -18.40 0.76 -10.23
N VAL A 165 -17.62 0.98 -9.17
CA VAL A 165 -17.35 2.32 -8.70
C VAL A 165 -16.52 2.99 -9.81
N PRO A 166 -16.96 4.13 -10.38
CA PRO A 166 -16.20 4.84 -11.40
C PRO A 166 -14.73 4.99 -10.98
N VAL A 167 -13.80 4.73 -11.91
CA VAL A 167 -12.36 4.69 -11.61
C VAL A 167 -11.84 5.97 -10.95
N ASP A 168 -12.52 7.09 -11.18
CA ASP A 168 -12.27 8.41 -10.57
C ASP A 168 -12.50 8.44 -9.04
N LEU A 169 -13.33 7.54 -8.51
CA LEU A 169 -13.57 7.36 -7.08
C LEU A 169 -12.65 6.30 -6.44
N GLY A 170 -11.98 5.47 -7.24
CA GLY A 170 -11.03 4.46 -6.74
C GLY A 170 -9.82 5.05 -6.01
N PHE A 171 -9.50 6.33 -6.27
CA PHE A 171 -8.46 7.08 -5.57
C PHE A 171 -8.98 8.01 -4.46
N SER A 172 -10.30 8.08 -4.25
CA SER A 172 -10.93 8.86 -3.18
C SER A 172 -11.96 7.99 -2.46
N VAL A 173 -11.47 7.22 -1.48
CA VAL A 173 -12.29 6.53 -0.48
C VAL A 173 -12.87 7.55 0.52
N VAL A 174 -13.51 8.59 0.00
CA VAL A 174 -14.27 9.58 0.77
C VAL A 174 -15.59 9.76 0.06
N ASN A 175 -16.70 9.52 0.78
CA ASN A 175 -18.07 9.59 0.30
C ASN A 175 -18.30 10.72 -0.71
N GLY A 176 -18.56 10.35 -1.97
CA GLY A 176 -18.97 11.27 -3.03
C GLY A 176 -20.46 11.14 -3.35
N ASN A 177 -21.14 12.25 -3.55
CA ASN A 177 -22.55 12.29 -3.94
C ASN A 177 -22.65 12.33 -5.48
N ILE A 178 -23.33 11.36 -6.10
CA ILE A 178 -23.62 11.39 -7.54
C ILE A 178 -25.11 11.67 -7.70
N GLY A 179 -25.46 12.93 -8.03
CA GLY A 179 -26.85 13.38 -8.12
C GLY A 179 -27.56 13.47 -6.77
N ASN A 180 -28.85 13.14 -6.71
CA ASN A 180 -29.67 13.17 -5.49
C ASN A 180 -29.66 11.83 -4.72
N GLN A 181 -28.66 10.98 -4.96
CA GLN A 181 -28.50 9.69 -4.27
C GLN A 181 -27.11 9.59 -3.64
N THR A 182 -27.10 9.40 -2.33
CA THR A 182 -25.88 9.04 -1.60
C THR A 182 -25.57 7.57 -1.90
N ILE A 183 -24.64 7.33 -2.82
CA ILE A 183 -24.12 5.98 -3.07
C ILE A 183 -23.09 5.69 -1.99
N SER A 184 -23.57 5.07 -0.92
CA SER A 184 -22.74 4.44 0.10
C SER A 184 -22.58 2.98 -0.34
N GLY A 185 -21.36 2.56 -0.70
CA GLY A 185 -21.06 1.21 -1.21
C GLY A 185 -21.27 0.05 -0.22
N PHE A 186 -22.14 0.23 0.79
CA PHE A 186 -22.02 -0.44 2.09
C PHE A 186 -23.29 -1.15 2.56
N ARG A 187 -24.26 -1.45 1.69
CA ARG A 187 -25.56 -1.96 2.14
C ARG A 187 -25.70 -3.49 2.26
N HIS A 188 -24.78 -4.30 1.74
CA HIS A 188 -24.97 -5.77 1.73
C HIS A 188 -23.72 -6.52 2.20
N VAL A 189 -23.67 -6.88 3.49
CA VAL A 189 -22.76 -7.90 4.01
C VAL A 189 -23.58 -9.18 4.18
N HIS A 190 -23.51 -10.09 3.21
CA HIS A 190 -24.18 -11.40 3.27
C HIS A 190 -23.21 -12.44 3.83
N ARG A 191 -23.71 -13.51 4.46
CA ARG A 191 -22.89 -14.63 4.97
C ARG A 191 -21.99 -15.25 3.87
N GLN A 192 -22.44 -15.16 2.61
CA GLN A 192 -21.73 -15.66 1.44
C GLN A 192 -20.58 -14.74 0.97
N ASN A 193 -20.50 -13.49 1.44
CA ASN A 193 -19.39 -12.58 1.13
C ASN A 193 -18.04 -13.04 1.73
N PHE A 194 -18.06 -14.10 2.54
CA PHE A 194 -16.90 -14.73 3.18
C PHE A 194 -16.69 -16.19 2.73
N VAL A 195 -17.39 -16.62 1.68
CA VAL A 195 -17.29 -17.98 1.13
C VAL A 195 -16.83 -17.88 -0.32
N ALA A 196 -15.98 -18.83 -0.71
CA ALA A 196 -15.46 -18.97 -2.07
C ALA A 196 -16.54 -19.11 -3.14
#